data_AF-A0AAN7R3M2-F1
#
_entry.id   AF-A0AAN7R3M2-F1
#
_cell.length_a   1.000
_cell.length_b   1.000
_cell.length_c   1.000
_cell.angle_alpha   90.00
_cell.angle_beta   90.00
_cell.angle_gamma   90.00
#
_symmetry.space_group_name_H-M   'P 1'
#
loop_
_entity.id
_entity.type
_entity.pdbx_description
1 polymer ?
#
loop_
_entity_poly.entity_id
_entity_poly.type
_entity_poly.pdbx_seq_one_letter_code
_entity_poly.pdbx_strand_id
1 'polypeptide(L)'
;METIPWSRVRSYAAGLPSSTSSHFISGLKRAEAVPLAPKKFLPAKLSCHPKSCVNALMGFEDGRLSSSSGATATTISPVEEDSPLKTLKYESLSFPSSEERKNLNENDATISIVVVGASGDLAKKKIFPALFSLFYEDCLPEHFTIHGYARRKMTDAELRNMVSETLTCRIDKRVSRVEKMDQFLKRCFYHSGQYDSMQNFVELDRKMKQHEGGRVSNRLFYLSIPPNIFIDAVRCASMSASSGNGWTRVIVEKPFGRDSESSAALTKSLKQYLEEDQIFRIDHYLGKELVENLSVLRFSNLIFEPLWSRQYIRNVQLIFSEDFGTEGRGGYFDNYGIIRDIMQNHLLQILALFAMETPVSLDAEDIRNEKVKVLRSMRPLTLDDVVIGQYKSHTKGGTSFPAYTDDKTVPKGSLTPTFAAAALFIDNSRWDGVPFLMKAGKALHNKR
;
A
#
# COMPACT_ATOMS: atom_id res chain seq x y z
N MET A 1 -29.95 19.94 17.81
CA MET A 1 -30.67 18.66 17.96
C MET A 1 -29.92 17.64 17.12
N GLU A 2 -29.24 16.63 17.66
CA GLU A 2 -28.87 16.39 19.06
C GLU A 2 -27.40 15.94 19.12
N THR A 3 -26.71 16.20 20.23
CA THR A 3 -25.29 15.88 20.41
C THR A 3 -25.11 14.90 21.57
N ILE A 4 -24.58 13.71 21.29
CA ILE A 4 -24.26 12.68 22.30
C ILE A 4 -22.72 12.52 22.36
N PRO A 5 -22.10 12.40 23.55
CA PRO A 5 -20.77 12.96 23.77
C PRO A 5 -19.58 12.00 23.64
N TRP A 6 -18.42 12.57 23.33
CA TRP A 6 -17.11 11.92 23.45
C TRP A 6 -16.71 11.71 24.91
N SER A 7 -16.96 10.51 25.47
CA SER A 7 -16.62 10.22 26.88
C SER A 7 -16.05 8.82 27.12
N ARG A 8 -15.04 8.38 26.34
CA ARG A 8 -14.25 7.17 26.70
C ARG A 8 -12.76 7.13 26.31
N VAL A 9 -12.16 8.24 25.85
CA VAL A 9 -10.71 8.33 25.60
C VAL A 9 -10.00 9.06 26.74
N ARG A 10 -9.81 8.38 27.88
CA ARG A 10 -8.86 8.76 28.95
C ARG A 10 -8.67 7.65 29.98
N SER A 11 -7.58 6.89 29.86
CA SER A 11 -6.92 6.17 30.97
C SER A 11 -5.49 5.79 30.56
N TYR A 12 -4.64 5.48 31.55
CA TYR A 12 -3.28 4.94 31.38
C TYR A 12 -2.23 5.82 30.68
N ALA A 13 -1.94 6.96 31.31
CA ALA A 13 -0.68 7.71 31.12
C ALA A 13 -0.10 8.18 32.47
N ALA A 14 0.08 7.26 33.42
CA ALA A 14 0.74 7.51 34.71
C ALA A 14 1.30 6.19 35.27
N GLY A 15 2.58 6.15 35.68
CA GLY A 15 3.18 4.94 36.27
C GLY A 15 4.68 4.73 36.03
N LEU A 16 5.53 5.71 36.36
CA LEU A 16 6.97 5.49 36.51
C LEU A 16 7.43 6.08 37.86
N PRO A 17 8.04 5.28 38.76
CA PRO A 17 8.51 5.78 40.05
C PRO A 17 9.86 6.49 39.92
N SER A 18 9.98 7.65 40.56
CA SER A 18 11.25 8.35 40.75
C SER A 18 12.00 7.82 41.98
N SER A 19 13.26 7.42 41.81
CA SER A 19 14.19 7.16 42.93
C SER A 19 15.52 7.88 42.71
N THR A 20 16.04 8.49 43.77
CA THR A 20 17.21 9.37 43.74
C THR A 20 18.53 8.67 44.00
N SER A 21 19.59 9.09 43.32
CA SER A 21 20.98 8.95 43.78
C SER A 21 21.81 10.17 43.35
N SER A 22 22.51 10.78 44.31
CA SER A 22 23.36 11.96 44.10
C SER A 22 24.85 11.60 44.12
N HIS A 23 25.69 12.58 43.73
CA HIS A 23 27.16 12.54 43.68
C HIS A 23 27.78 11.72 42.53
N PHE A 24 28.42 12.43 41.60
CA PHE A 24 29.86 12.70 41.73
C PHE A 24 30.21 14.06 41.09
N ILE A 25 31.43 14.57 41.33
CA ILE A 25 31.83 15.96 41.04
C ILE A 25 33.05 16.02 40.10
N SER A 26 33.14 17.16 39.38
CA SER A 26 34.30 17.74 38.67
C SER A 26 34.56 17.35 37.20
N GLY A 27 35.02 18.35 36.44
CA GLY A 27 35.95 18.16 35.34
C GLY A 27 35.39 18.09 33.91
N LEU A 28 35.11 19.25 33.29
CA LEU A 28 35.99 19.76 32.23
C LEU A 28 35.75 21.25 31.93
N LYS A 29 36.63 21.85 31.10
CA LYS A 29 36.73 23.30 30.91
C LYS A 29 35.73 23.85 29.90
N ARG A 30 35.29 25.09 30.12
CA ARG A 30 34.62 25.95 29.12
C ARG A 30 35.56 26.15 27.93
N ALA A 31 35.09 25.91 26.71
CA ALA A 31 35.77 26.31 25.48
C ALA A 31 34.99 27.47 24.85
N GLU A 32 35.70 28.50 24.41
CA GLU A 32 35.09 29.70 23.81
C GLU A 32 34.79 29.48 22.33
N ALA A 33 33.59 29.84 21.90
CA ALA A 33 33.16 29.70 20.51
C ALA A 33 33.42 31.00 19.73
N VAL A 34 34.38 30.97 18.81
CA VAL A 34 34.66 32.09 17.90
C VAL A 34 33.53 32.22 16.86
N PRO A 35 32.87 33.39 16.72
CA PRO A 35 31.80 33.56 15.73
C PRO A 35 32.35 33.65 14.31
N LEU A 36 32.00 32.69 13.45
CA LEU A 36 32.23 32.79 12.00
C LEU A 36 31.15 33.67 11.35
N ALA A 37 31.57 34.79 10.75
CA ALA A 37 30.66 35.76 10.13
C ALA A 37 30.03 35.21 8.82
N PRO A 38 28.73 35.46 8.57
CA PRO A 38 28.06 34.97 7.37
C PRO A 38 28.45 35.78 6.13
N LYS A 39 28.92 35.09 5.07
CA LYS A 39 29.13 35.71 3.75
C LYS A 39 27.78 36.08 3.13
N LYS A 40 27.54 37.38 2.94
CA LYS A 40 26.37 37.89 2.18
C LYS A 40 26.54 37.56 0.69
N PHE A 41 25.60 36.82 0.12
CA PHE A 41 25.37 36.83 -1.33
C PHE A 41 24.40 37.97 -1.67
N LEU A 42 24.74 38.77 -2.68
CA LEU A 42 23.86 39.81 -3.22
C LEU A 42 23.13 39.27 -4.46
N PRO A 43 21.82 39.50 -4.62
CA PRO A 43 21.11 39.15 -5.84
C PRO A 43 21.48 40.12 -6.96
N ALA A 44 21.72 39.59 -8.17
CA ALA A 44 21.88 40.41 -9.36
C ALA A 44 20.53 41.05 -9.76
N LYS A 45 20.56 42.33 -10.15
CA LYS A 45 19.38 43.01 -10.70
C LYS A 45 19.13 42.55 -12.13
N LEU A 46 17.92 42.11 -12.44
CA LEU A 46 17.35 42.26 -13.77
C LEU A 46 16.13 43.18 -13.72
N SER A 47 16.01 44.03 -14.74
CA SER A 47 14.90 44.95 -14.95
C SER A 47 14.75 45.18 -16.44
N CYS A 48 13.55 44.95 -16.98
CA CYS A 48 12.91 45.86 -17.94
C CYS A 48 11.44 45.43 -18.16
N HIS A 49 10.65 46.36 -18.70
CA HIS A 49 9.18 46.30 -18.71
C HIS A 49 8.55 45.60 -19.94
N PRO A 50 7.28 45.17 -19.85
CA PRO A 50 6.59 44.47 -20.92
C PRO A 50 6.11 45.39 -22.04
N LYS A 51 5.78 44.80 -23.20
CA LYS A 51 4.91 45.39 -24.21
C LYS A 51 3.95 44.34 -24.76
N SER A 52 2.67 44.71 -24.84
CA SER A 52 1.71 44.10 -25.75
C SER A 52 1.73 44.88 -27.08
N CYS A 53 1.30 44.24 -28.16
CA CYS A 53 0.32 44.79 -29.10
C CYS A 53 -0.19 43.71 -30.07
N VAL A 54 -1.23 44.06 -30.81
CA VAL A 54 -2.04 43.19 -31.68
C VAL A 54 -2.07 43.78 -33.10
N ASN A 55 -2.42 42.95 -34.11
CA ASN A 55 -2.61 43.29 -35.53
C ASN A 55 -1.34 43.62 -36.35
N ALA A 56 -1.32 43.52 -37.70
CA ALA A 56 -2.06 42.68 -38.67
C ALA A 56 -1.52 42.94 -40.11
N LEU A 57 -2.06 42.20 -41.09
CA LEU A 57 -2.22 42.51 -42.55
C LEU A 57 -1.33 41.78 -43.58
N MET A 58 -2.03 41.16 -44.54
CA MET A 58 -1.76 40.97 -45.98
C MET A 58 -0.52 40.14 -46.43
N GLY A 59 -0.58 39.42 -47.56
CA GLY A 59 -1.72 39.17 -48.49
C GLY A 59 -1.27 38.79 -49.91
N PHE A 60 -2.22 38.36 -50.76
CA PHE A 60 -2.07 37.98 -52.20
C PHE A 60 -1.26 36.70 -52.50
N GLU A 61 -1.50 35.91 -53.56
CA GLU A 61 -2.68 35.49 -54.39
C GLU A 61 -2.16 34.42 -55.40
N ASP A 62 -2.87 33.71 -56.30
CA ASP A 62 -4.27 33.47 -56.75
C ASP A 62 -4.20 32.09 -57.48
N GLY A 63 -5.12 31.13 -57.40
CA GLY A 63 -6.44 31.02 -56.77
C GLY A 63 -7.38 30.17 -57.66
N ARG A 64 -8.71 30.38 -57.54
CA ARG A 64 -9.81 29.90 -58.44
C ARG A 64 -10.05 28.36 -58.48
N LEU A 65 -11.25 27.80 -58.66
CA LEU A 65 -12.69 28.18 -58.66
C LEU A 65 -13.50 26.84 -58.49
N SER A 66 -14.84 26.69 -58.41
CA SER A 66 -16.04 27.54 -58.57
C SER A 66 -17.29 26.88 -57.93
N SER A 67 -18.09 27.66 -57.17
CA SER A 67 -19.58 27.85 -57.20
C SER A 67 -20.55 26.79 -57.79
N SER A 68 -21.82 26.63 -57.36
CA SER A 68 -22.61 27.23 -56.24
C SER A 68 -24.07 26.69 -56.15
N SER A 69 -24.64 26.68 -54.94
CA SER A 69 -26.06 26.97 -54.54
C SER A 69 -27.30 26.61 -55.41
N GLY A 70 -28.35 26.07 -54.75
CA GLY A 70 -29.75 26.08 -55.22
C GLY A 70 -30.73 25.52 -54.15
N ALA A 71 -31.98 25.99 -54.06
CA ALA A 71 -32.92 25.62 -52.99
C ALA A 71 -34.42 25.75 -53.39
N THR A 72 -35.32 25.46 -52.42
CA THR A 72 -36.81 25.49 -52.44
C THR A 72 -37.53 24.28 -53.09
N ALA A 73 -38.83 24.04 -52.85
CA ALA A 73 -39.61 23.78 -51.61
C ALA A 73 -41.13 23.92 -51.88
N THR A 74 -41.95 22.93 -51.50
CA THR A 74 -43.44 23.03 -51.42
C THR A 74 -43.99 21.99 -50.42
N THR A 75 -45.27 22.06 -50.04
CA THR A 75 -45.81 21.56 -48.76
C THR A 75 -47.23 20.98 -48.89
N ILE A 76 -47.65 20.07 -47.98
CA ILE A 76 -48.98 19.89 -47.33
C ILE A 76 -49.27 18.41 -46.98
N SER A 77 -49.98 18.20 -45.85
CA SER A 77 -50.34 16.92 -45.18
C SER A 77 -51.87 16.67 -45.26
N PRO A 78 -52.51 15.73 -44.51
CA PRO A 78 -52.04 14.53 -43.79
C PRO A 78 -52.84 13.23 -44.15
N VAL A 79 -52.52 12.09 -43.52
CA VAL A 79 -53.40 10.91 -43.41
C VAL A 79 -53.24 10.29 -42.00
N GLU A 80 -54.31 9.73 -41.43
CA GLU A 80 -54.39 9.22 -40.05
C GLU A 80 -53.95 7.74 -39.93
N GLU A 81 -53.56 7.32 -38.73
CA GLU A 81 -53.25 5.92 -38.36
C GLU A 81 -54.50 5.16 -37.91
N ASP A 82 -54.54 3.83 -38.08
CA ASP A 82 -55.61 2.96 -37.59
C ASP A 82 -55.10 1.59 -37.09
N SER A 83 -55.91 0.94 -36.26
CA SER A 83 -55.77 -0.39 -35.62
C SER A 83 -54.85 -0.48 -34.37
N PRO A 84 -55.11 -1.42 -33.42
CA PRO A 84 -54.83 -1.16 -32.01
C PRO A 84 -53.74 -2.01 -31.35
N LEU A 85 -52.94 -1.38 -30.50
CA LEU A 85 -51.99 -2.05 -29.60
C LEU A 85 -52.63 -2.37 -28.23
N LYS A 86 -52.39 -3.58 -27.72
CA LYS A 86 -53.01 -4.07 -26.48
C LYS A 86 -52.36 -3.50 -25.22
N THR A 87 -53.20 -3.29 -24.20
CA THR A 87 -52.84 -2.79 -22.87
C THR A 87 -51.74 -3.61 -22.20
N LEU A 88 -50.63 -2.98 -21.84
CA LEU A 88 -49.73 -3.41 -20.77
C LEU A 88 -49.66 -2.29 -19.73
N LYS A 89 -49.84 -2.65 -18.45
CA LYS A 89 -49.81 -1.68 -17.35
C LYS A 89 -48.37 -1.26 -17.07
N TYR A 90 -48.10 0.03 -17.13
CA TYR A 90 -46.86 0.60 -16.62
C TYR A 90 -46.99 0.81 -15.10
N GLU A 91 -46.56 -0.17 -14.31
CA GLU A 91 -46.36 0.04 -12.88
C GLU A 91 -45.04 0.80 -12.67
N SER A 92 -45.10 1.89 -11.89
CA SER A 92 -43.97 2.80 -11.71
C SER A 92 -42.93 2.20 -10.76
N LEU A 93 -41.95 1.49 -11.32
CA LEU A 93 -40.75 1.05 -10.60
C LEU A 93 -39.90 2.27 -10.21
N SER A 94 -40.18 2.81 -9.02
CA SER A 94 -39.35 3.81 -8.36
C SER A 94 -37.99 3.22 -8.00
N PHE A 95 -36.93 3.69 -8.64
CA PHE A 95 -35.57 3.28 -8.29
C PHE A 95 -35.18 3.87 -6.93
N PRO A 96 -34.76 3.04 -5.94
CA PRO A 96 -34.33 3.54 -4.64
C PRO A 96 -33.02 4.32 -4.74
N SER A 97 -32.90 5.30 -3.86
CA SER A 97 -31.78 6.24 -3.76
C SER A 97 -30.45 5.57 -3.36
N SER A 98 -29.36 6.33 -3.47
CA SER A 98 -28.01 5.88 -3.09
C SER A 98 -27.84 5.58 -1.59
N GLU A 99 -28.74 6.04 -0.73
CA GLU A 99 -28.72 5.73 0.71
C GLU A 99 -29.53 4.48 1.05
N GLU A 100 -30.67 4.27 0.39
CA GLU A 100 -31.47 3.04 0.54
C GLU A 100 -30.70 1.79 0.09
N ARG A 101 -29.84 1.92 -0.94
CA ARG A 101 -28.92 0.84 -1.36
C ARG A 101 -27.84 0.47 -0.33
N LYS A 102 -27.60 1.28 0.70
CA LYS A 102 -26.63 0.96 1.77
C LYS A 102 -27.23 0.20 2.96
N ASN A 103 -28.55 0.29 3.16
CA ASN A 103 -29.23 -0.28 4.33
C ASN A 103 -29.86 -1.67 4.07
N LEU A 104 -29.60 -2.27 2.91
CA LEU A 104 -30.01 -3.64 2.57
C LEU A 104 -28.76 -4.52 2.37
N ASN A 105 -28.76 -5.68 3.03
CA ASN A 105 -27.83 -6.81 2.87
C ASN A 105 -26.48 -6.83 3.61
N GLU A 106 -26.15 -5.94 4.56
CA GLU A 106 -24.93 -6.14 5.37
C GLU A 106 -25.03 -7.39 6.28
N ASN A 107 -26.19 -7.63 6.91
CA ASN A 107 -26.42 -8.83 7.73
C ASN A 107 -26.58 -10.14 6.94
N ASP A 108 -26.76 -10.07 5.61
CA ASP A 108 -26.93 -11.25 4.73
C ASP A 108 -25.75 -11.43 3.75
N ALA A 109 -24.65 -10.74 4.01
CA ALA A 109 -23.37 -10.95 3.37
C ALA A 109 -22.48 -11.89 4.20
N THR A 110 -21.50 -12.52 3.54
CA THR A 110 -20.48 -13.33 4.21
C THR A 110 -19.11 -13.15 3.55
N ILE A 111 -18.01 -13.30 4.31
CA ILE A 111 -16.64 -13.21 3.78
C ILE A 111 -15.91 -14.56 3.89
N SER A 112 -15.56 -15.14 2.74
CA SER A 112 -14.66 -16.30 2.63
C SER A 112 -13.22 -15.81 2.41
N ILE A 113 -12.36 -15.93 3.43
CA ILE A 113 -10.97 -15.48 3.37
C ILE A 113 -10.05 -16.67 3.05
N VAL A 114 -9.49 -16.71 1.83
CA VAL A 114 -8.59 -17.79 1.39
C VAL A 114 -7.13 -17.40 1.64
N VAL A 115 -6.44 -18.12 2.52
CA VAL A 115 -4.99 -17.95 2.76
C VAL A 115 -4.24 -18.93 1.87
N VAL A 116 -3.90 -18.50 0.67
CA VAL A 116 -3.09 -19.28 -0.28
C VAL A 116 -1.63 -19.28 0.21
N GLY A 117 -1.05 -20.47 0.39
CA GLY A 117 0.23 -20.63 1.08
C GLY A 117 0.12 -20.80 2.59
N ALA A 118 -1.05 -21.15 3.15
CA ALA A 118 -1.32 -21.24 4.59
C ALA A 118 -0.31 -22.05 5.43
N SER A 119 0.37 -23.06 4.85
CA SER A 119 1.41 -23.83 5.56
C SER A 119 2.74 -23.08 5.74
N GLY A 120 2.87 -21.89 5.15
CA GLY A 120 4.08 -21.06 5.10
C GLY A 120 4.29 -20.15 6.31
N ASP A 121 5.47 -19.55 6.36
CA ASP A 121 5.95 -18.80 7.54
C ASP A 121 5.23 -17.46 7.75
N LEU A 122 4.92 -16.73 6.67
CA LEU A 122 4.19 -15.46 6.72
C LEU A 122 2.73 -15.69 7.17
N ALA A 123 2.07 -16.73 6.66
CA ALA A 123 0.72 -17.10 7.06
C ALA A 123 0.61 -17.33 8.58
N LYS A 124 1.50 -18.17 9.12
CA LYS A 124 1.57 -18.47 10.57
C LYS A 124 1.95 -17.26 11.42
N LYS A 125 3.01 -16.54 11.04
CA LYS A 125 3.63 -15.51 11.89
C LYS A 125 2.98 -14.11 11.75
N LYS A 126 2.06 -13.92 10.79
CA LYS A 126 1.38 -12.65 10.52
C LYS A 126 -0.10 -12.80 10.16
N ILE A 127 -0.46 -13.57 9.14
CA ILE A 127 -1.81 -13.53 8.57
C ILE A 127 -2.86 -14.08 9.54
N PHE A 128 -2.69 -15.31 10.04
CA PHE A 128 -3.65 -15.86 11.02
C PHE A 128 -3.69 -15.05 12.33
N PRO A 129 -2.56 -14.59 12.92
CA PRO A 129 -2.58 -13.65 14.03
C PRO A 129 -3.33 -12.34 13.77
N ALA A 130 -3.19 -11.73 12.59
CA ALA A 130 -3.90 -10.51 12.23
C ALA A 130 -5.41 -10.74 12.07
N LEU A 131 -5.81 -11.84 11.40
CA LEU A 131 -7.22 -12.23 11.28
C LEU A 131 -7.85 -12.54 12.65
N PHE A 132 -7.09 -13.13 13.57
CA PHE A 132 -7.55 -13.35 14.95
C PHE A 132 -7.68 -12.05 15.74
N SER A 133 -6.75 -11.10 15.58
CA SER A 133 -6.90 -9.75 16.16
C SER A 133 -8.17 -9.06 15.66
N LEU A 134 -8.43 -9.05 14.36
CA LEU A 134 -9.65 -8.48 13.79
C LEU A 134 -10.93 -9.17 14.32
N PHE A 135 -10.91 -10.49 14.54
CA PHE A 135 -12.03 -11.20 15.18
C PHE A 135 -12.15 -10.91 16.69
N TYR A 136 -11.03 -10.75 17.39
CA TYR A 136 -11.02 -10.48 18.83
C TYR A 136 -11.53 -9.07 19.14
N GLU A 137 -11.26 -8.11 18.25
CA GLU A 137 -11.69 -6.71 18.30
C GLU A 137 -13.00 -6.47 17.54
N ASP A 138 -13.71 -7.54 17.16
CA ASP A 138 -15.04 -7.54 16.50
C ASP A 138 -15.11 -6.69 15.20
N CYS A 139 -13.98 -6.62 14.49
CA CYS A 139 -13.79 -5.94 13.20
C CYS A 139 -13.94 -6.87 11.98
N LEU A 140 -14.38 -8.11 12.17
CA LEU A 140 -14.85 -8.99 11.08
C LEU A 140 -16.38 -9.08 11.13
N PRO A 141 -17.09 -9.19 9.99
CA PRO A 141 -18.54 -9.42 9.98
C PRO A 141 -18.93 -10.71 10.72
N GLU A 142 -20.16 -10.79 11.24
CA GLU A 142 -20.68 -11.95 11.97
C GLU A 142 -20.54 -13.27 11.18
N HIS A 143 -20.62 -13.17 9.86
CA HIS A 143 -20.57 -14.28 8.93
C HIS A 143 -19.26 -14.26 8.13
N PHE A 144 -18.23 -14.94 8.64
CA PHE A 144 -16.97 -15.18 7.91
C PHE A 144 -16.46 -16.61 8.09
N THR A 145 -15.63 -17.03 7.13
CA THR A 145 -14.82 -18.27 7.17
C THR A 145 -13.39 -17.99 6.73
N ILE A 146 -12.46 -18.85 7.15
CA ILE A 146 -11.06 -18.78 6.74
C ILE A 146 -10.65 -20.13 6.14
N HIS A 147 -10.16 -20.11 4.90
CA HIS A 147 -9.79 -21.28 4.12
C HIS A 147 -8.28 -21.29 3.85
N GLY A 148 -7.51 -22.08 4.58
CA GLY A 148 -6.10 -22.31 4.28
C GLY A 148 -5.93 -23.20 3.05
N TYR A 149 -5.14 -22.76 2.06
CA TYR A 149 -4.89 -23.52 0.84
C TYR A 149 -3.39 -23.69 0.60
N ALA A 150 -2.87 -24.92 0.55
CA ALA A 150 -1.48 -25.19 0.14
C ALA A 150 -1.26 -26.64 -0.30
N ARG A 151 -0.11 -26.90 -0.96
CA ARG A 151 0.27 -28.22 -1.50
C ARG A 151 0.44 -29.32 -0.45
N ARG A 152 0.72 -28.96 0.81
CA ARG A 152 0.87 -29.94 1.90
C ARG A 152 -0.49 -30.55 2.22
N LYS A 153 -0.60 -31.88 2.20
CA LYS A 153 -1.76 -32.59 2.75
C LYS A 153 -1.83 -32.34 4.25
N MET A 154 -3.01 -31.95 4.73
CA MET A 154 -3.29 -31.58 6.10
C MET A 154 -4.81 -31.54 6.31
N THR A 155 -5.28 -31.81 7.53
CA THR A 155 -6.69 -31.75 7.93
C THR A 155 -7.07 -30.37 8.50
N ASP A 156 -8.37 -30.11 8.60
CA ASP A 156 -8.90 -28.92 9.27
C ASP A 156 -8.46 -28.86 10.76
N ALA A 157 -8.29 -30.01 11.42
CA ALA A 157 -7.80 -30.09 12.80
C ALA A 157 -6.31 -29.75 12.92
N GLU A 158 -5.45 -30.28 12.04
CA GLU A 158 -4.02 -29.93 12.01
C GLU A 158 -3.79 -28.46 11.66
N LEU A 159 -4.62 -27.86 10.78
CA LEU A 159 -4.59 -26.40 10.56
C LEU A 159 -4.87 -25.66 11.87
N ARG A 160 -5.95 -26.03 12.58
CA ARG A 160 -6.36 -25.36 13.83
C ARG A 160 -5.30 -25.46 14.91
N ASN A 161 -4.62 -26.60 15.03
CA ASN A 161 -3.48 -26.77 15.94
C ASN A 161 -2.30 -25.86 15.54
N MET A 162 -1.86 -25.91 14.29
CA MET A 162 -0.78 -25.05 13.78
C MET A 162 -1.08 -23.56 13.98
N VAL A 163 -2.33 -23.15 13.77
CA VAL A 163 -2.76 -21.77 13.98
C VAL A 163 -2.72 -21.43 15.47
N SER A 164 -3.33 -22.25 16.34
CA SER A 164 -3.44 -21.99 17.78
C SER A 164 -2.08 -21.81 18.48
N GLU A 165 -1.05 -22.55 18.07
CA GLU A 165 0.35 -22.39 18.51
C GLU A 165 0.90 -20.97 18.27
N THR A 166 0.35 -20.23 17.31
CA THR A 166 0.86 -18.94 16.82
C THR A 166 -0.01 -17.74 17.16
N LEU A 167 -1.23 -17.95 17.69
CA LEU A 167 -2.18 -16.88 18.03
C LEU A 167 -1.84 -16.20 19.37
N THR A 168 -0.75 -15.42 19.37
CA THR A 168 -0.28 -14.67 20.53
C THR A 168 -1.14 -13.43 20.80
N CYS A 169 -2.15 -13.56 21.66
CA CYS A 169 -3.01 -12.45 22.05
C CYS A 169 -2.26 -11.44 22.96
N ARG A 170 -2.12 -10.17 22.51
CA ARG A 170 -1.48 -9.08 23.28
C ARG A 170 -2.37 -8.47 24.38
N ILE A 171 -3.64 -8.87 24.45
CA ILE A 171 -4.66 -8.28 25.33
C ILE A 171 -4.94 -9.23 26.50
N ASP A 172 -4.90 -8.72 27.73
CA ASP A 172 -4.55 -9.53 28.92
C ASP A 172 -5.70 -10.29 29.61
N LYS A 173 -6.91 -10.27 29.03
CA LYS A 173 -8.07 -10.98 29.59
C LYS A 173 -8.04 -12.46 29.21
N ARG A 174 -7.49 -13.29 30.11
CA ARG A 174 -7.20 -14.72 29.83
C ARG A 174 -8.41 -15.64 29.67
N VAL A 175 -9.54 -15.38 30.34
CA VAL A 175 -10.70 -16.29 30.34
C VAL A 175 -11.44 -16.25 28.99
N SER A 176 -11.98 -15.09 28.60
CA SER A 176 -12.67 -14.92 27.30
C SER A 176 -11.79 -15.17 26.08
N ARG A 177 -10.45 -15.19 26.26
CA ARG A 177 -9.49 -15.54 25.21
C ARG A 177 -9.68 -16.96 24.70
N VAL A 178 -9.90 -17.95 25.57
CA VAL A 178 -10.01 -19.37 25.16
C VAL A 178 -11.29 -19.60 24.35
N GLU A 179 -12.38 -18.95 24.75
CA GLU A 179 -13.68 -19.02 24.07
C GLU A 179 -13.64 -18.34 22.69
N LYS A 180 -13.13 -17.08 22.60
CA LYS A 180 -12.90 -16.41 21.30
C LYS A 180 -11.92 -17.21 20.42
N MET A 181 -10.89 -17.84 21.00
CA MET A 181 -9.94 -18.68 20.25
C MET A 181 -10.64 -19.87 19.60
N ASP A 182 -11.42 -20.64 20.36
CA ASP A 182 -12.19 -21.79 19.85
C ASP A 182 -13.24 -21.35 18.81
N GLN A 183 -13.97 -20.26 19.04
CA GLN A 183 -14.91 -19.67 18.07
C GLN A 183 -14.24 -19.31 16.74
N PHE A 184 -13.04 -18.72 16.78
CA PHE A 184 -12.24 -18.40 15.59
C PHE A 184 -11.75 -19.66 14.87
N LEU A 185 -11.18 -20.61 15.61
CA LEU A 185 -10.64 -21.86 15.06
C LEU A 185 -11.73 -22.72 14.43
N LYS A 186 -12.96 -22.72 14.97
CA LYS A 186 -14.14 -23.39 14.38
C LYS A 186 -14.49 -22.86 12.98
N ARG A 187 -14.16 -21.60 12.66
CA ARG A 187 -14.33 -20.96 11.33
C ARG A 187 -13.12 -21.16 10.40
N CYS A 188 -12.04 -21.77 10.88
CA CYS A 188 -10.87 -22.11 10.09
C CYS A 188 -11.01 -23.51 9.47
N PHE A 189 -10.81 -23.60 8.16
CA PHE A 189 -10.87 -24.83 7.36
C PHE A 189 -9.65 -24.90 6.44
N TYR A 190 -9.31 -26.09 5.94
CA TYR A 190 -8.19 -26.32 5.03
C TYR A 190 -8.63 -27.01 3.74
N HIS A 191 -7.86 -26.83 2.68
CA HIS A 191 -7.92 -27.61 1.45
C HIS A 191 -6.50 -27.81 0.89
N SER A 192 -6.14 -29.04 0.54
CA SER A 192 -4.81 -29.35 -0.02
C SER A 192 -4.84 -29.40 -1.54
N GLY A 193 -4.13 -28.48 -2.22
CA GLY A 193 -4.13 -28.41 -3.68
C GLY A 193 -2.87 -27.78 -4.28
N GLN A 194 -2.66 -28.05 -5.57
CA GLN A 194 -1.63 -27.39 -6.40
C GLN A 194 -2.12 -26.02 -6.86
N TYR A 195 -1.24 -25.03 -6.92
CA TYR A 195 -1.60 -23.62 -7.16
C TYR A 195 -1.95 -23.31 -8.64
N ASP A 196 -1.61 -24.20 -9.55
CA ASP A 196 -1.75 -24.13 -11.01
C ASP A 196 -2.94 -24.92 -11.56
N SER A 197 -3.55 -25.78 -10.73
CA SER A 197 -4.62 -26.68 -11.13
C SER A 197 -6.02 -26.08 -10.91
N MET A 198 -6.69 -25.80 -12.03
CA MET A 198 -8.09 -25.35 -12.10
C MET A 198 -9.04 -26.25 -11.29
N GLN A 199 -8.83 -27.57 -11.31
CA GLN A 199 -9.68 -28.55 -10.63
C GLN A 199 -9.64 -28.39 -9.11
N ASN A 200 -8.45 -28.18 -8.52
CA ASN A 200 -8.32 -27.98 -7.07
C ASN A 200 -9.01 -26.68 -6.63
N PHE A 201 -9.04 -25.65 -7.48
CA PHE A 201 -9.78 -24.42 -7.19
C PHE A 201 -11.30 -24.56 -7.35
N VAL A 202 -11.80 -25.42 -8.25
CA VAL A 202 -13.23 -25.81 -8.27
C VAL A 202 -13.62 -26.56 -7.00
N GLU A 203 -12.73 -27.43 -6.49
CA GLU A 203 -12.97 -28.14 -5.22
C GLU A 203 -12.89 -27.22 -3.98
N LEU A 204 -12.05 -26.18 -4.03
CA LEU A 204 -12.02 -25.09 -3.05
C LEU A 204 -13.32 -24.28 -3.08
N ASP A 205 -13.79 -23.85 -4.26
CA ASP A 205 -15.08 -23.16 -4.44
C ASP A 205 -16.24 -23.97 -3.85
N ARG A 206 -16.30 -25.26 -4.16
CA ARG A 206 -17.30 -26.17 -3.60
C ARG A 206 -17.23 -26.24 -2.07
N LYS A 207 -16.04 -26.20 -1.46
CA LYS A 207 -15.89 -26.16 0.01
C LYS A 207 -16.27 -24.79 0.58
N MET A 208 -16.02 -23.67 -0.11
CA MET A 208 -16.47 -22.34 0.33
C MET A 208 -18.00 -22.23 0.29
N LYS A 209 -18.65 -22.64 -0.81
CA LYS A 209 -20.11 -22.61 -0.99
C LYS A 209 -20.89 -23.36 0.10
N GLN A 210 -20.31 -24.44 0.64
CA GLN A 210 -20.87 -25.21 1.75
C GLN A 210 -20.99 -24.41 3.06
N HIS A 211 -20.19 -23.36 3.24
CA HIS A 211 -20.24 -22.49 4.43
C HIS A 211 -20.83 -21.10 4.14
N GLU A 212 -20.82 -20.65 2.87
CA GLU A 212 -21.46 -19.39 2.45
C GLU A 212 -22.99 -19.43 2.64
N GLY A 213 -23.60 -20.61 2.41
CA GLY A 213 -24.98 -20.88 2.84
C GLY A 213 -26.05 -20.07 2.11
N GLY A 214 -25.81 -19.71 0.84
CA GLY A 214 -26.76 -18.97 -0.01
C GLY A 214 -26.64 -17.44 0.03
N ARG A 215 -25.88 -16.91 1.00
CA ARG A 215 -25.63 -15.47 1.19
C ARG A 215 -24.90 -14.79 0.04
N VAL A 216 -24.88 -13.45 0.06
CA VAL A 216 -23.95 -12.65 -0.75
C VAL A 216 -22.52 -12.98 -0.33
N SER A 217 -21.79 -13.73 -1.15
CA SER A 217 -20.45 -14.23 -0.83
C SER A 217 -19.37 -13.29 -1.33
N ASN A 218 -18.62 -12.69 -0.42
CA ASN A 218 -17.46 -11.87 -0.72
C ASN A 218 -16.18 -12.70 -0.50
N ARG A 219 -15.26 -12.70 -1.46
CA ARG A 219 -14.11 -13.62 -1.46
C ARG A 219 -12.78 -12.86 -1.49
N LEU A 220 -11.92 -13.15 -0.51
CA LEU A 220 -10.64 -12.48 -0.32
C LEU A 220 -9.49 -13.48 -0.38
N PHE A 221 -8.73 -13.48 -1.48
CA PHE A 221 -7.59 -14.38 -1.67
C PHE A 221 -6.28 -13.69 -1.24
N TYR A 222 -5.65 -14.15 -0.16
CA TYR A 222 -4.34 -13.67 0.28
C TYR A 222 -3.24 -14.59 -0.26
N LEU A 223 -2.37 -14.07 -1.13
CA LEU A 223 -1.29 -14.83 -1.78
C LEU A 223 0.01 -14.84 -0.96
N SER A 224 0.06 -15.67 0.09
CA SER A 224 1.25 -15.92 0.90
C SER A 224 2.20 -16.94 0.27
N ILE A 225 2.50 -16.78 -1.02
CA ILE A 225 3.28 -17.71 -1.87
C ILE A 225 4.42 -17.00 -2.62
N PRO A 226 5.41 -17.72 -3.16
CA PRO A 226 6.47 -17.14 -4.01
C PRO A 226 5.91 -16.46 -5.28
N PRO A 227 6.55 -15.37 -5.75
CA PRO A 227 6.00 -14.53 -6.83
C PRO A 227 5.90 -15.25 -8.18
N ASN A 228 6.74 -16.27 -8.42
CA ASN A 228 6.70 -17.09 -9.63
C ASN A 228 5.48 -18.02 -9.72
N ILE A 229 4.56 -17.99 -8.74
CA ILE A 229 3.32 -18.77 -8.67
C ILE A 229 2.09 -17.83 -8.61
N PHE A 230 2.28 -16.50 -8.51
CA PHE A 230 1.16 -15.56 -8.39
C PHE A 230 0.20 -15.64 -9.58
N ILE A 231 0.69 -15.66 -10.82
CA ILE A 231 -0.18 -15.62 -12.01
C ILE A 231 -1.00 -16.90 -12.17
N ASP A 232 -0.42 -18.08 -11.92
CA ASP A 232 -1.16 -19.34 -11.93
C ASP A 232 -2.23 -19.40 -10.84
N ALA A 233 -1.90 -18.97 -9.61
CA ALA A 233 -2.85 -18.91 -8.51
C ALA A 233 -3.98 -17.89 -8.77
N VAL A 234 -3.66 -16.74 -9.37
CA VAL A 234 -4.64 -15.71 -9.75
C VAL A 234 -5.55 -16.20 -10.88
N ARG A 235 -5.01 -16.84 -11.93
CA ARG A 235 -5.79 -17.46 -13.00
C ARG A 235 -6.79 -18.45 -12.43
N CYS A 236 -6.32 -19.40 -11.62
CA CYS A 236 -7.17 -20.46 -11.07
C CYS A 236 -8.17 -19.93 -10.04
N ALA A 237 -7.80 -18.95 -9.21
CA ALA A 237 -8.74 -18.27 -8.33
C ALA A 237 -9.82 -17.52 -9.12
N SER A 238 -9.42 -16.69 -10.09
CA SER A 238 -10.34 -15.87 -10.89
C SER A 238 -11.31 -16.75 -11.69
N MET A 239 -10.81 -17.77 -12.41
CA MET A 239 -11.61 -18.58 -13.32
C MET A 239 -12.43 -19.70 -12.66
N SER A 240 -11.99 -20.26 -11.51
CA SER A 240 -12.69 -21.37 -10.84
C SER A 240 -13.32 -21.03 -9.48
N ALA A 241 -12.87 -19.96 -8.81
CA ALA A 241 -13.20 -19.69 -7.40
C ALA A 241 -13.59 -18.24 -7.08
N SER A 242 -13.77 -17.38 -8.08
CA SER A 242 -14.45 -16.08 -7.90
C SER A 242 -15.85 -16.26 -7.32
N SER A 243 -16.33 -15.24 -6.62
CA SER A 243 -17.74 -15.14 -6.25
C SER A 243 -18.60 -14.93 -7.50
N GLY A 244 -19.80 -15.50 -7.49
CA GLY A 244 -20.83 -15.25 -8.49
C GLY A 244 -21.92 -14.25 -8.04
N ASN A 245 -21.90 -13.78 -6.80
CA ASN A 245 -22.93 -12.89 -6.25
C ASN A 245 -22.42 -11.76 -5.33
N GLY A 246 -21.12 -11.70 -5.06
CA GLY A 246 -20.45 -10.64 -4.31
C GLY A 246 -19.08 -10.31 -4.91
N TRP A 247 -18.27 -9.49 -4.23
CA TRP A 247 -16.96 -9.11 -4.77
C TRP A 247 -15.91 -10.21 -4.61
N THR A 248 -14.93 -10.22 -5.51
CA THR A 248 -13.68 -11.00 -5.37
C THR A 248 -12.50 -10.03 -5.33
N ARG A 249 -11.62 -10.18 -4.35
CA ARG A 249 -10.41 -9.36 -4.17
C ARG A 249 -9.20 -10.24 -3.88
N VAL A 250 -8.03 -9.81 -4.33
CA VAL A 250 -6.77 -10.54 -4.18
C VAL A 250 -5.71 -9.65 -3.54
N ILE A 251 -5.19 -10.09 -2.40
CA ILE A 251 -4.06 -9.48 -1.71
C ILE A 251 -2.77 -10.15 -2.21
N VAL A 252 -1.84 -9.34 -2.72
CA VAL A 252 -0.55 -9.78 -3.29
C VAL A 252 0.63 -9.15 -2.56
N GLU A 253 1.63 -9.96 -2.23
CA GLU A 253 2.80 -9.57 -1.44
C GLU A 253 4.03 -9.21 -2.31
N LYS A 254 4.97 -8.44 -1.73
CA LYS A 254 6.21 -8.09 -2.44
C LYS A 254 7.10 -9.35 -2.66
N PRO A 255 7.86 -9.47 -3.76
CA PRO A 255 8.25 -8.42 -4.72
C PRO A 255 7.36 -8.31 -5.97
N PHE A 256 7.08 -7.08 -6.39
CA PHE A 256 6.30 -6.76 -7.58
C PHE A 256 7.17 -6.61 -8.84
N GLY A 257 7.98 -7.62 -9.13
CA GLY A 257 9.08 -7.55 -10.11
C GLY A 257 10.40 -7.10 -9.48
N ARG A 258 11.40 -6.80 -10.33
CA ARG A 258 12.77 -6.38 -9.94
C ARG A 258 13.25 -5.10 -10.64
N ASP A 259 12.48 -4.61 -11.60
CA ASP A 259 12.74 -3.45 -12.46
C ASP A 259 11.41 -3.02 -13.10
N SER A 260 11.41 -1.92 -13.87
CA SER A 260 10.17 -1.39 -14.49
C SER A 260 9.53 -2.37 -15.47
N GLU A 261 10.33 -3.08 -16.28
CA GLU A 261 9.85 -4.02 -17.28
C GLU A 261 9.17 -5.24 -16.65
N SER A 262 9.83 -5.90 -15.70
CA SER A 262 9.27 -7.06 -15.00
C SER A 262 8.06 -6.69 -14.12
N SER A 263 8.02 -5.47 -13.58
CA SER A 263 6.85 -4.96 -12.84
C SER A 263 5.65 -4.68 -13.77
N ALA A 264 5.91 -4.11 -14.95
CA ALA A 264 4.90 -3.93 -15.99
C ALA A 264 4.38 -5.27 -16.54
N ALA A 265 5.26 -6.25 -16.76
CA ALA A 265 4.90 -7.60 -17.21
C ALA A 265 4.06 -8.37 -16.15
N LEU A 266 4.40 -8.24 -14.87
CA LEU A 266 3.59 -8.77 -13.77
C LEU A 266 2.21 -8.09 -13.73
N THR A 267 2.16 -6.76 -13.84
CA THR A 267 0.91 -5.99 -13.81
C THR A 267 0.02 -6.34 -15.00
N LYS A 268 0.58 -6.45 -16.21
CA LYS A 268 -0.14 -6.88 -17.43
C LYS A 268 -0.72 -8.29 -17.27
N SER A 269 0.04 -9.22 -16.68
CA SER A 269 -0.42 -10.59 -16.42
C SER A 269 -1.53 -10.66 -15.36
N LEU A 270 -1.49 -9.82 -14.31
CA LEU A 270 -2.58 -9.73 -13.33
C LEU A 270 -3.88 -9.18 -13.97
N LYS A 271 -3.76 -8.16 -14.82
CA LYS A 271 -4.89 -7.55 -15.56
C LYS A 271 -5.53 -8.42 -16.64
N GLN A 272 -5.07 -9.66 -16.83
CA GLN A 272 -5.79 -10.66 -17.63
C GLN A 272 -6.93 -11.33 -16.84
N TYR A 273 -6.95 -11.20 -15.51
CA TYR A 273 -7.82 -11.96 -14.62
C TYR A 273 -8.47 -11.14 -13.50
N LEU A 274 -8.06 -9.89 -13.29
CA LEU A 274 -8.49 -9.02 -12.20
C LEU A 274 -8.50 -7.55 -12.64
N GLU A 275 -9.55 -6.83 -12.25
CA GLU A 275 -9.61 -5.37 -12.35
C GLU A 275 -8.78 -4.68 -11.25
N GLU A 276 -8.44 -3.40 -11.43
CA GLU A 276 -7.51 -2.69 -10.54
C GLU A 276 -8.03 -2.54 -9.10
N ASP A 277 -9.34 -2.42 -8.90
CA ASP A 277 -10.00 -2.35 -7.58
C ASP A 277 -10.06 -3.72 -6.87
N GLN A 278 -9.73 -4.80 -7.59
CA GLN A 278 -9.58 -6.15 -7.03
C GLN A 278 -8.16 -6.44 -6.52
N ILE A 279 -7.14 -5.65 -6.90
CA ILE A 279 -5.71 -5.97 -6.68
C ILE A 279 -5.10 -5.16 -5.52
N PHE A 280 -5.04 -5.77 -4.34
CA PHE A 280 -4.49 -5.18 -3.11
C PHE A 280 -3.00 -5.53 -2.96
N ARG A 281 -2.12 -4.65 -3.48
CA ARG A 281 -0.65 -4.80 -3.39
C ARG A 281 -0.16 -4.35 -2.01
N ILE A 282 0.42 -5.27 -1.24
CA ILE A 282 0.90 -4.96 0.11
C ILE A 282 2.21 -4.18 0.08
N ASP A 283 2.17 -2.98 0.67
CA ASP A 283 3.30 -2.38 1.36
C ASP A 283 2.96 -2.26 2.85
N HIS A 284 3.55 -3.13 3.68
CA HIS A 284 3.26 -3.18 5.11
C HIS A 284 3.82 -1.99 5.92
N TYR A 285 4.52 -1.04 5.29
CA TYR A 285 4.85 0.25 5.91
C TYR A 285 3.71 1.26 5.84
N LEU A 286 2.76 1.11 4.89
CA LEU A 286 1.56 1.95 4.84
C LEU A 286 0.65 1.68 6.04
N GLY A 287 0.47 0.42 6.44
CA GLY A 287 -0.27 -0.01 7.63
C GLY A 287 0.48 0.19 8.96
N LYS A 288 1.18 1.31 9.11
CA LYS A 288 1.84 1.72 10.36
C LYS A 288 1.21 3.02 10.82
N GLU A 289 0.71 3.06 12.05
CA GLU A 289 0.08 4.23 12.70
C GLU A 289 0.80 5.56 12.41
N LEU A 290 2.13 5.62 12.57
CA LEU A 290 2.92 6.84 12.33
C LEU A 290 3.02 7.26 10.85
N VAL A 291 2.77 6.35 9.91
CA VAL A 291 2.73 6.61 8.45
C VAL A 291 1.33 7.02 8.02
N GLU A 292 0.29 6.37 8.56
CA GLU A 292 -1.12 6.75 8.36
C GLU A 292 -1.39 8.17 8.89
N ASN A 293 -0.86 8.49 10.07
CA ASN A 293 -0.99 9.79 10.72
C ASN A 293 -0.27 10.93 9.98
N LEU A 294 0.54 10.67 8.94
CA LEU A 294 1.13 11.74 8.11
C LEU A 294 0.06 12.59 7.42
N SER A 295 -1.03 11.98 6.94
CA SER A 295 -2.11 12.72 6.28
C SER A 295 -2.83 13.66 7.26
N VAL A 296 -3.14 13.17 8.46
CA VAL A 296 -3.78 13.95 9.53
C VAL A 296 -2.85 15.08 10.01
N LEU A 297 -1.57 14.77 10.25
CA LEU A 297 -0.57 15.77 10.64
C LEU A 297 -0.46 16.92 9.62
N ARG A 298 -0.53 16.61 8.32
CA ARG A 298 -0.37 17.60 7.25
C ARG A 298 -1.62 18.41 6.96
N PHE A 299 -2.79 17.76 6.86
CA PHE A 299 -4.00 18.38 6.30
C PHE A 299 -5.06 18.76 7.35
N SER A 300 -5.01 18.19 8.56
CA SER A 300 -5.91 18.56 9.66
C SER A 300 -5.36 19.69 10.54
N ASN A 301 -4.21 20.28 10.19
CA ASN A 301 -3.44 21.19 11.04
C ASN A 301 -2.98 22.44 10.27
N LEU A 302 -3.75 23.53 10.34
CA LEU A 302 -3.48 24.82 9.66
C LEU A 302 -2.07 25.40 9.94
N ILE A 303 -1.45 25.05 11.08
CA ILE A 303 -0.10 25.50 11.43
C ILE A 303 1.00 24.87 10.56
N PHE A 304 0.77 23.69 9.99
CA PHE A 304 1.79 22.96 9.23
C PHE A 304 1.71 23.21 7.72
N GLU A 305 0.52 23.45 7.17
CA GLU A 305 0.30 23.68 5.74
C GLU A 305 1.26 24.72 5.08
N PRO A 306 1.43 25.95 5.61
CA PRO A 306 2.35 26.93 5.00
C PRO A 306 3.83 26.53 5.19
N LEU A 307 4.15 25.88 6.32
CA LEU A 307 5.50 25.43 6.65
C LEU A 307 5.93 24.22 5.80
N TRP A 308 4.99 23.49 5.20
CA TRP A 308 5.24 22.27 4.43
C TRP A 308 5.70 22.55 2.98
N SER A 309 6.68 23.43 2.82
CA SER A 309 7.18 23.89 1.52
C SER A 309 8.67 24.23 1.53
N ARG A 310 9.27 24.32 0.34
CA ARG A 310 10.66 24.75 0.10
C ARG A 310 11.06 26.11 0.69
N GLN A 311 10.09 26.94 1.09
CA GLN A 311 10.38 28.22 1.76
C GLN A 311 10.91 28.02 3.18
N TYR A 312 10.56 26.89 3.83
CA TYR A 312 10.89 26.60 5.23
C TYR A 312 11.64 25.26 5.39
N ILE A 313 11.39 24.27 4.53
CA ILE A 313 12.04 22.94 4.59
C ILE A 313 13.35 22.96 3.79
N ARG A 314 14.48 22.90 4.50
CA ARG A 314 15.82 22.83 3.91
C ARG A 314 16.15 21.48 3.25
N ASN A 315 15.65 20.39 3.82
CA ASN A 315 15.83 19.01 3.35
C ASN A 315 14.84 18.09 4.07
N VAL A 316 14.52 16.95 3.47
CA VAL A 316 13.73 15.87 4.07
C VAL A 316 14.65 14.65 4.21
N GLN A 317 14.56 13.89 5.31
CA GLN A 317 15.37 12.68 5.48
C GLN A 317 14.50 11.46 5.80
N LEU A 318 14.60 10.43 4.95
CA LEU A 318 13.94 9.15 5.13
C LEU A 318 14.99 8.12 5.48
N ILE A 319 14.98 7.64 6.73
CA ILE A 319 16.03 6.77 7.28
C ILE A 319 15.39 5.48 7.76
N PHE A 320 15.91 4.36 7.26
CA PHE A 320 15.69 3.02 7.78
C PHE A 320 17.03 2.42 8.21
N SER A 321 17.10 1.85 9.41
CA SER A 321 18.28 1.09 9.84
C SER A 321 17.92 -0.18 10.61
N GLU A 322 18.59 -1.27 10.30
CA GLU A 322 18.57 -2.52 11.06
C GLU A 322 19.94 -2.76 11.70
N ASP A 323 19.93 -3.17 12.97
CA ASP A 323 21.08 -3.49 13.82
C ASP A 323 21.59 -4.93 13.67
N PHE A 324 20.89 -5.74 12.87
CA PHE A 324 21.26 -7.11 12.47
C PHE A 324 21.55 -7.18 10.95
N GLY A 325 22.19 -8.25 10.49
CA GLY A 325 22.57 -8.47 9.10
C GLY A 325 21.48 -9.17 8.29
N THR A 326 21.87 -10.07 7.39
CA THR A 326 20.92 -10.92 6.64
C THR A 326 20.50 -12.20 7.37
N GLU A 327 21.13 -12.54 8.50
CA GLU A 327 20.77 -13.65 9.39
C GLU A 327 20.51 -14.99 8.64
N GLY A 328 21.50 -15.43 7.85
CA GLY A 328 21.44 -16.67 7.07
C GLY A 328 20.50 -16.64 5.85
N ARG A 329 19.87 -15.49 5.57
CA ARG A 329 19.05 -15.26 4.36
C ARG A 329 19.80 -14.47 3.28
N GLY A 330 21.14 -14.44 3.35
CA GLY A 330 22.00 -13.63 2.49
C GLY A 330 21.74 -13.87 0.99
N GLY A 331 21.64 -15.13 0.56
CA GLY A 331 21.39 -15.51 -0.84
C GLY A 331 20.00 -15.14 -1.36
N TYR A 332 18.97 -15.04 -0.51
CA TYR A 332 17.69 -14.45 -0.92
C TYR A 332 17.86 -12.95 -1.14
N PHE A 333 18.50 -12.26 -0.18
CA PHE A 333 18.74 -10.82 -0.25
C PHE A 333 19.64 -10.42 -1.43
N ASP A 334 20.59 -11.27 -1.82
CA ASP A 334 21.54 -11.06 -2.92
C ASP A 334 20.84 -10.82 -4.27
N ASN A 335 19.68 -11.45 -4.47
CA ASN A 335 18.87 -11.30 -5.69
C ASN A 335 18.16 -9.93 -5.79
N TYR A 336 18.16 -9.12 -4.73
CA TYR A 336 17.38 -7.88 -4.64
C TYR A 336 18.23 -6.66 -4.23
N GLY A 337 19.02 -6.78 -3.16
CA GLY A 337 19.74 -5.69 -2.51
C GLY A 337 18.83 -4.69 -1.77
N ILE A 338 19.45 -3.84 -0.94
CA ILE A 338 18.71 -2.92 -0.03
C ILE A 338 17.78 -1.95 -0.77
N ILE A 339 18.13 -1.57 -2.00
CA ILE A 339 17.36 -0.63 -2.82
C ILE A 339 15.99 -1.23 -3.16
N ARG A 340 15.93 -2.53 -3.52
CA ARG A 340 14.68 -3.23 -3.83
C ARG A 340 13.98 -3.77 -2.58
N ASP A 341 14.73 -4.15 -1.55
CA ASP A 341 14.12 -4.59 -0.28
C ASP A 341 13.36 -3.46 0.41
N ILE A 342 13.93 -2.24 0.49
CA ILE A 342 13.43 -1.17 1.38
C ILE A 342 13.19 0.18 0.68
N MET A 343 14.09 0.63 -0.20
CA MET A 343 14.02 2.02 -0.71
C MET A 343 12.89 2.21 -1.73
N GLN A 344 12.82 1.32 -2.72
CA GLN A 344 11.86 1.40 -3.84
C GLN A 344 10.41 1.23 -3.40
N ASN A 345 10.16 0.58 -2.27
CA ASN A 345 8.83 0.36 -1.71
C ASN A 345 8.60 1.24 -0.46
N HIS A 346 9.02 0.79 0.71
CA HIS A 346 8.65 1.35 2.01
C HIS A 346 8.99 2.84 2.15
N LEU A 347 10.22 3.23 1.79
CA LEU A 347 10.64 4.63 1.89
C LEU A 347 10.06 5.50 0.77
N LEU A 348 9.90 4.98 -0.45
CA LEU A 348 9.27 5.72 -1.55
C LEU A 348 7.76 5.97 -1.31
N GLN A 349 7.06 5.02 -0.68
CA GLN A 349 5.67 5.18 -0.26
C GLN A 349 5.50 6.26 0.82
N ILE A 350 6.40 6.31 1.81
CA ILE A 350 6.45 7.38 2.82
C ILE A 350 6.79 8.73 2.18
N LEU A 351 7.75 8.78 1.24
CA LEU A 351 8.09 9.99 0.50
C LEU A 351 6.86 10.54 -0.24
N ALA A 352 6.11 9.69 -0.94
CA ALA A 352 4.91 10.10 -1.66
C ALA A 352 3.85 10.70 -0.70
N LEU A 353 3.55 10.05 0.44
CA LEU A 353 2.63 10.58 1.45
C LEU A 353 3.11 11.89 2.10
N PHE A 354 4.42 12.03 2.33
CA PHE A 354 5.02 13.25 2.89
C PHE A 354 4.98 14.42 1.89
N ALA A 355 5.13 14.15 0.60
CA ALA A 355 5.34 15.17 -0.43
C ALA A 355 4.10 15.51 -1.28
N MET A 356 3.04 14.69 -1.28
CA MET A 356 1.83 14.91 -2.08
C MET A 356 1.12 16.22 -1.73
N GLU A 357 0.41 16.84 -2.67
CA GLU A 357 -0.45 17.99 -2.33
C GLU A 357 -1.66 17.55 -1.49
N THR A 358 -2.43 18.51 -1.00
CA THR A 358 -3.73 18.22 -0.37
C THR A 358 -4.65 17.56 -1.40
N PRO A 359 -5.15 16.32 -1.16
CA PRO A 359 -6.07 15.65 -2.07
C PRO A 359 -7.45 16.33 -2.05
N VAL A 360 -8.25 16.13 -3.10
CA VAL A 360 -9.58 16.76 -3.25
C VAL A 360 -10.57 16.20 -2.22
N SER A 361 -10.50 14.90 -1.95
CA SER A 361 -11.18 14.23 -0.83
C SER A 361 -10.24 13.29 -0.06
N LEU A 362 -10.77 12.56 0.92
CA LEU A 362 -10.06 11.45 1.59
C LEU A 362 -10.30 10.09 0.91
N ASP A 363 -10.93 10.06 -0.27
CA ASP A 363 -11.12 8.83 -1.02
C ASP A 363 -9.79 8.27 -1.54
N ALA A 364 -9.71 6.94 -1.59
CA ALA A 364 -8.46 6.24 -1.90
C ALA A 364 -7.86 6.64 -3.26
N GLU A 365 -8.69 6.99 -4.24
CA GLU A 365 -8.25 7.42 -5.56
C GLU A 365 -7.65 8.83 -5.58
N ASP A 366 -8.21 9.80 -4.85
CA ASP A 366 -7.66 11.16 -4.80
C ASP A 366 -6.31 11.18 -4.09
N ILE A 367 -6.19 10.41 -2.99
CA ILE A 367 -4.92 10.16 -2.31
C ILE A 367 -3.93 9.45 -3.25
N ARG A 368 -4.38 8.47 -4.04
CA ARG A 368 -3.54 7.75 -5.02
C ARG A 368 -3.06 8.68 -6.14
N ASN A 369 -3.93 9.55 -6.65
CA ASN A 369 -3.62 10.51 -7.71
C ASN A 369 -2.53 11.50 -7.26
N GLU A 370 -2.65 12.09 -6.07
CA GLU A 370 -1.65 13.03 -5.56
C GLU A 370 -0.31 12.36 -5.20
N LYS A 371 -0.32 11.09 -4.74
CA LYS A 371 0.90 10.29 -4.61
C LYS A 371 1.56 10.02 -5.97
N VAL A 372 0.80 9.62 -6.99
CA VAL A 372 1.33 9.34 -8.35
C VAL A 372 1.86 10.61 -9.01
N LYS A 373 1.20 11.76 -8.81
CA LYS A 373 1.64 13.08 -9.27
C LYS A 373 3.02 13.45 -8.74
N VAL A 374 3.31 13.22 -7.45
CA VAL A 374 4.67 13.36 -6.89
C VAL A 374 5.67 12.44 -7.58
N LEU A 375 5.36 11.14 -7.68
CA LEU A 375 6.28 10.16 -8.26
C LEU A 375 6.61 10.48 -9.73
N ARG A 376 5.65 11.06 -10.47
CA ARG A 376 5.85 11.56 -11.85
C ARG A 376 6.63 12.87 -11.94
N SER A 377 6.73 13.63 -10.85
CA SER A 377 7.60 14.81 -10.73
C SER A 377 9.00 14.49 -10.20
N MET A 378 9.32 13.25 -9.85
CA MET A 378 10.66 12.89 -9.36
C MET A 378 11.68 12.81 -10.50
N ARG A 379 12.87 13.38 -10.28
CA ARG A 379 14.01 13.17 -11.17
C ARG A 379 14.47 11.71 -11.10
N PRO A 380 14.74 11.04 -12.25
CA PRO A 380 15.46 9.77 -12.25
C PRO A 380 16.85 9.94 -11.61
N LEU A 381 17.24 8.99 -10.76
CA LEU A 381 18.56 8.98 -10.13
C LEU A 381 19.66 8.68 -11.15
N THR A 382 20.77 9.41 -11.05
CA THR A 382 22.06 9.05 -11.66
C THR A 382 22.93 8.27 -10.67
N LEU A 383 24.15 7.88 -11.07
CA LEU A 383 25.11 7.28 -10.14
C LEU A 383 25.71 8.31 -9.17
N ASP A 384 25.82 9.58 -9.58
CA ASP A 384 26.40 10.66 -8.74
C ASP A 384 25.46 11.05 -7.58
N ASP A 385 24.16 10.77 -7.70
CA ASP A 385 23.16 10.98 -6.66
C ASP A 385 23.19 9.90 -5.55
N VAL A 386 23.95 8.81 -5.74
CA VAL A 386 23.81 7.57 -4.95
C VAL A 386 25.13 7.07 -4.37
N VAL A 387 25.15 6.83 -3.06
CA VAL A 387 26.25 6.16 -2.34
C VAL A 387 25.79 4.78 -1.89
N ILE A 388 26.48 3.72 -2.33
CA ILE A 388 26.23 2.33 -1.91
C ILE A 388 27.31 1.81 -0.95
N GLY A 389 26.97 0.80 -0.16
CA GLY A 389 27.89 0.11 0.73
C GLY A 389 27.49 -1.34 1.01
N GLN A 390 28.46 -2.13 1.45
CA GLN A 390 28.29 -3.53 1.84
C GLN A 390 29.00 -3.76 3.17
N TYR A 391 28.30 -4.30 4.19
CA TYR A 391 28.89 -4.48 5.51
C TYR A 391 30.00 -5.56 5.49
N LYS A 392 31.09 -5.26 6.19
CA LYS A 392 32.22 -6.17 6.43
C LYS A 392 32.23 -6.61 7.89
N SER A 393 33.07 -7.59 8.20
CA SER A 393 33.18 -8.14 9.55
C SER A 393 33.68 -7.08 10.55
N HIS A 394 33.19 -7.18 11.78
CA HIS A 394 33.47 -6.21 12.84
C HIS A 394 33.45 -6.90 14.20
N THR A 395 34.30 -6.47 15.14
CA THR A 395 34.35 -7.02 16.50
C THR A 395 34.05 -5.91 17.50
N LYS A 396 33.02 -6.11 18.33
CA LYS A 396 32.51 -5.14 19.30
C LYS A 396 32.26 -5.85 20.63
N GLY A 397 32.89 -5.38 21.71
CA GLY A 397 32.71 -5.96 23.06
C GLY A 397 33.06 -7.45 23.16
N GLY A 398 34.07 -7.92 22.41
CA GLY A 398 34.45 -9.33 22.33
C GLY A 398 33.58 -10.20 21.41
N THR A 399 32.40 -9.71 20.98
CA THR A 399 31.57 -10.40 19.98
C THR A 399 32.06 -10.06 18.57
N SER A 400 32.28 -11.07 17.74
CA SER A 400 32.65 -10.91 16.33
C SER A 400 31.45 -11.13 15.42
N PHE A 401 31.23 -10.21 14.49
CA PHE A 401 30.13 -10.21 13.52
C PHE A 401 30.69 -10.50 12.11
N PRO A 402 30.08 -11.40 11.32
CA PRO A 402 30.56 -11.78 10.00
C PRO A 402 30.37 -10.67 8.95
N ALA A 403 31.17 -10.68 7.87
CA ALA A 403 30.90 -9.87 6.68
C ALA A 403 29.70 -10.41 5.91
N TYR A 404 29.09 -9.60 5.03
CA TYR A 404 28.01 -10.07 4.17
C TYR A 404 28.43 -11.26 3.29
N THR A 405 29.66 -11.21 2.77
CA THR A 405 30.27 -12.29 1.97
C THR A 405 30.71 -13.51 2.78
N ASP A 406 30.56 -13.53 4.10
CA ASP A 406 30.88 -14.70 4.94
C ASP A 406 29.69 -15.65 5.11
N ASP A 407 28.46 -15.16 4.86
CA ASP A 407 27.26 -16.00 4.74
C ASP A 407 27.46 -17.02 3.60
N LYS A 408 27.34 -18.31 3.92
CA LYS A 408 27.54 -19.41 2.96
C LYS A 408 26.54 -19.41 1.80
N THR A 409 25.45 -18.65 1.92
CA THR A 409 24.43 -18.49 0.87
C THR A 409 24.74 -17.33 -0.09
N VAL A 410 25.80 -16.55 0.16
CA VAL A 410 26.19 -15.37 -0.66
C VAL A 410 27.40 -15.70 -1.53
N PRO A 411 27.40 -15.36 -2.84
CA PRO A 411 28.57 -15.48 -3.70
C PRO A 411 29.75 -14.64 -3.17
N LYS A 412 30.95 -15.23 -3.12
CA LYS A 412 32.14 -14.56 -2.55
C LYS A 412 32.55 -13.26 -3.27
N GLY A 413 32.17 -13.11 -4.54
CA GLY A 413 32.33 -11.88 -5.34
C GLY A 413 31.11 -10.96 -5.38
N SER A 414 30.10 -11.16 -4.53
CA SER A 414 28.87 -10.34 -4.56
C SER A 414 29.17 -8.86 -4.32
N LEU A 415 28.63 -8.02 -5.21
CA LEU A 415 28.62 -6.55 -5.12
C LEU A 415 27.28 -6.02 -4.56
N THR A 416 26.42 -6.88 -4.04
CA THR A 416 25.08 -6.47 -3.58
C THR A 416 25.17 -5.44 -2.45
N PRO A 417 24.47 -4.29 -2.56
CA PRO A 417 24.46 -3.27 -1.53
C PRO A 417 23.59 -3.70 -0.35
N THR A 418 24.19 -3.75 0.84
CA THR A 418 23.49 -3.91 2.12
C THR A 418 23.18 -2.55 2.78
N PHE A 419 23.78 -1.48 2.26
CA PHE A 419 23.52 -0.08 2.59
C PHE A 419 23.42 0.74 1.29
N ALA A 420 22.51 1.70 1.25
CA ALA A 420 22.45 2.71 0.22
C ALA A 420 21.90 4.04 0.76
N ALA A 421 22.41 5.14 0.21
CA ALA A 421 21.94 6.49 0.43
C ALA A 421 21.76 7.19 -0.93
N ALA A 422 20.69 7.95 -1.11
CA ALA A 422 20.39 8.67 -2.35
C ALA A 422 19.88 10.09 -2.06
N ALA A 423 20.24 11.04 -2.92
CA ALA A 423 19.64 12.36 -2.98
C ALA A 423 18.54 12.39 -4.06
N LEU A 424 17.29 12.54 -3.64
CA LEU A 424 16.13 12.61 -4.54
C LEU A 424 15.63 14.06 -4.65
N PHE A 425 15.11 14.42 -5.82
CA PHE A 425 14.53 15.74 -6.08
C PHE A 425 13.15 15.61 -6.74
N ILE A 426 12.24 16.54 -6.43
CA ILE A 426 10.86 16.57 -6.92
C ILE A 426 10.65 17.91 -7.63
N ASP A 427 10.46 17.87 -8.95
CA ASP A 427 10.28 19.04 -9.81
C ASP A 427 8.82 19.50 -9.79
N ASN A 428 8.44 20.15 -8.69
CA ASN A 428 7.18 20.87 -8.56
C ASN A 428 7.35 22.16 -7.72
N SER A 429 6.32 23.02 -7.71
CA SER A 429 6.36 24.33 -7.05
C SER A 429 6.59 24.28 -5.52
N ARG A 430 6.22 23.17 -4.86
CA ARG A 430 6.37 22.96 -3.41
C ARG A 430 7.78 22.51 -3.03
N TRP A 431 8.44 21.72 -3.87
CA TRP A 431 9.67 20.98 -3.53
C TRP A 431 10.90 21.28 -4.40
N ASP A 432 10.77 22.02 -5.51
CA ASP A 432 11.90 22.41 -6.35
C ASP A 432 13.04 23.07 -5.53
N GLY A 433 14.23 22.49 -5.62
CA GLY A 433 15.43 22.85 -4.85
C GLY A 433 15.63 22.09 -3.53
N VAL A 434 14.63 21.34 -3.04
CA VAL A 434 14.71 20.62 -1.75
C VAL A 434 15.20 19.18 -1.95
N PRO A 435 16.34 18.77 -1.36
CA PRO A 435 16.80 17.39 -1.41
C PRO A 435 16.04 16.50 -0.42
N PHE A 436 15.53 15.38 -0.92
CA PHE A 436 14.97 14.26 -0.17
C PHE A 436 16.05 13.19 0.00
N LEU A 437 16.70 13.16 1.16
CA LEU A 437 17.81 12.27 1.46
C LEU A 437 17.28 10.93 1.99
N MET A 438 17.23 9.92 1.12
CA MET A 438 16.79 8.57 1.47
C MET A 438 17.98 7.69 1.85
N LYS A 439 17.89 6.96 2.96
CA LYS A 439 18.96 6.11 3.51
C LYS A 439 18.37 4.80 4.03
N ALA A 440 18.91 3.67 3.61
CA ALA A 440 18.53 2.35 4.10
C ALA A 440 19.76 1.46 4.31
N GLY A 441 19.80 0.68 5.39
CA GLY A 441 20.84 -0.34 5.54
C GLY A 441 20.64 -1.35 6.68
N LYS A 442 21.33 -2.48 6.55
CA LYS A 442 21.44 -3.55 7.56
C LYS A 442 22.84 -3.57 8.18
N ALA A 443 22.98 -4.21 9.35
CA ALA A 443 24.18 -4.21 10.19
C ALA A 443 24.69 -2.80 10.54
N LEU A 444 23.76 -1.89 10.84
CA LEU A 444 24.03 -0.52 11.28
C LEU A 444 24.07 -0.42 12.82
N HIS A 445 24.42 0.76 13.33
CA HIS A 445 24.68 0.99 14.76
C HIS A 445 23.45 0.82 15.67
N ASN A 446 22.26 1.20 15.18
CA ASN A 446 20.98 1.19 15.88
C ASN A 446 19.86 0.78 14.92
N LYS A 447 18.77 0.21 15.45
CA LYS A 447 17.51 0.05 14.73
C LYS A 447 16.69 1.35 14.68
N ARG A 448 16.13 1.71 13.52
CA ARG A 448 15.24 2.87 13.33
C ARG A 448 14.31 2.69 12.13
#